data_AF-A0A6C0J8Y7-F1
#
_entry.id   AF-A0A6C0J8Y7-F1
#
_cell.length_a   1.000
_cell.length_b   1.000
_cell.length_c   1.000
_cell.angle_alpha   90.00
_cell.angle_beta   90.00
_cell.angle_gamma   90.00
#
_symmetry.space_group_name_H-M   'P 1'
#
loop_
_entity.id
_entity.type
_entity.pdbx_description
1 polymer ?
#
loop_
_entity_poly.entity_id
_entity_poly.type
_entity_poly.pdbx_seq_one_letter_code
_entity_poly.pdbx_strand_id
1 'polypeptide(L)'
;MDQSKMYVLFIKGHGLIANGILLYEKLWNITSKYTHVGLVVHKGLLDKKISDLFCLTNDFYILESTLSGVLNDSVNSSCDKTIFGPQFRSFDDFVSVYSKFGDVKAKLVEMDQSLSLNLCNYLGKRYDYNVLNLTMIHVPYIYYKNDKYFCSDLITSLLKDNGMVDKNINSKKVSPNKLYKLLKKNKLTSKEITLCLN
;
A
#
# COMPACT_ATOMS: atom_id res chain seq x y z
N MET A 1 10.03 -12.06 -9.83
CA MET A 1 8.64 -11.63 -10.13
C MET A 1 8.54 -11.43 -11.63
N ASP A 2 7.40 -11.74 -12.25
CA ASP A 2 7.16 -11.48 -13.67
C ASP A 2 7.08 -9.96 -13.92
N GLN A 3 7.85 -9.46 -14.90
CA GLN A 3 7.97 -8.04 -15.24
C GLN A 3 6.74 -7.49 -15.99
N SER A 4 5.89 -8.37 -16.52
CA SER A 4 4.64 -8.02 -17.21
C SER A 4 3.44 -7.88 -16.25
N LYS A 5 3.64 -8.19 -14.96
CA LYS A 5 2.58 -8.30 -13.96
C LYS A 5 2.75 -7.27 -12.86
N MET A 6 1.62 -6.89 -12.27
CA MET A 6 1.56 -6.11 -11.04
C MET A 6 1.08 -6.99 -9.90
N TYR A 7 1.44 -6.64 -8.66
CA TYR A 7 1.08 -7.43 -7.49
C TYR A 7 0.59 -6.53 -6.37
N VAL A 8 -0.51 -6.89 -5.72
CA VAL A 8 -0.88 -6.26 -4.45
C VAL A 8 -0.17 -7.00 -3.32
N LEU A 9 0.70 -6.29 -2.61
CA LEU A 9 1.50 -6.78 -1.51
C LEU A 9 0.79 -6.50 -0.19
N PHE A 10 0.43 -7.54 0.55
CA PHE A 10 -0.17 -7.45 1.88
C PHE A 10 0.81 -7.91 2.94
N ILE A 11 0.91 -7.17 4.03
CA ILE A 11 1.96 -7.39 5.02
C ILE A 11 1.37 -7.37 6.41
N LYS A 12 1.83 -8.31 7.22
CA LYS A 12 1.68 -8.22 8.67
C LYS A 12 2.90 -7.49 9.22
N GLY A 13 2.79 -6.17 9.34
CA GLY A 13 3.84 -5.35 9.92
C GLY A 13 4.06 -5.66 11.40
N HIS A 14 5.28 -5.39 11.84
CA HIS A 14 5.71 -5.47 13.24
C HIS A 14 6.28 -4.10 13.61
N GLY A 15 5.69 -3.42 14.59
CA GLY A 15 6.05 -2.03 14.95
C GLY A 15 4.91 -1.36 15.70
N LEU A 16 5.16 -0.21 16.34
CA LEU A 16 4.19 0.43 17.25
C LEU A 16 2.80 0.64 16.60
N ILE A 17 2.78 1.14 15.36
CA ILE A 17 1.53 1.39 14.63
C ILE A 17 0.84 0.07 14.25
N ALA A 18 1.58 -0.90 13.72
CA ALA A 18 1.02 -2.20 13.36
C ALA A 18 0.51 -2.96 14.59
N ASN A 19 1.23 -2.91 15.70
CA ASN A 19 0.81 -3.49 16.97
C ASN A 19 -0.41 -2.77 17.54
N GLY A 20 -0.48 -1.44 17.40
CA GLY A 20 -1.65 -0.64 17.78
C GLY A 20 -2.90 -1.03 16.98
N ILE A 21 -2.76 -1.23 15.65
CA ILE A 21 -3.83 -1.74 14.79
C ILE A 21 -4.30 -3.12 15.26
N LEU A 22 -3.37 -4.07 15.46
CA LEU A 22 -3.69 -5.43 15.90
C LEU A 22 -4.34 -5.47 17.30
N LEU A 23 -3.85 -4.65 18.23
CA LEU A 23 -4.40 -4.54 19.58
C LEU A 23 -5.82 -3.99 19.55
N TYR A 24 -6.06 -2.94 18.76
CA TYR A 24 -7.40 -2.38 18.60
C TYR A 24 -8.36 -3.40 17.98
N GLU A 25 -7.96 -4.06 16.90
CA GLU A 25 -8.79 -5.07 16.25
C GLU A 25 -9.16 -6.23 17.21
N LYS A 26 -8.23 -6.64 18.08
CA LYS A 26 -8.49 -7.61 19.13
C LYS A 26 -9.57 -7.12 20.11
N LEU A 27 -9.58 -5.84 20.49
CA LEU A 27 -10.62 -5.25 21.36
C LEU A 27 -12.03 -5.29 20.73
N TRP A 28 -12.11 -5.35 19.40
CA TRP A 28 -13.37 -5.39 18.65
C TRP A 28 -13.67 -6.76 18.03
N ASN A 29 -12.96 -7.83 18.43
CA ASN A 29 -13.07 -9.17 17.86
C ASN A 29 -12.90 -9.22 16.32
N ILE A 30 -12.17 -8.27 15.75
CA ILE A 30 -11.81 -8.25 14.34
C ILE A 30 -10.51 -9.06 14.20
N THR A 31 -10.54 -10.14 13.42
CA THR A 31 -9.32 -10.91 13.12
C THR A 31 -8.68 -10.41 11.84
N SER A 32 -7.54 -9.78 12.01
CA SER A 32 -6.80 -9.12 10.94
C SER A 32 -5.44 -9.77 10.73
N LYS A 33 -5.17 -10.15 9.49
CA LYS A 33 -3.93 -10.83 9.08
C LYS A 33 -2.89 -9.84 8.56
N TYR A 34 -3.34 -8.72 8.00
CA TYR A 34 -2.51 -7.70 7.36
C TYR A 34 -2.76 -6.33 7.97
N THR A 35 -1.68 -5.58 8.19
CA THR A 35 -1.69 -4.22 8.75
C THR A 35 -1.22 -3.18 7.73
N HIS A 36 -0.62 -3.61 6.62
CA HIS A 36 -0.16 -2.74 5.54
C HIS A 36 -0.46 -3.36 4.16
N VAL A 37 -0.55 -2.49 3.15
CA VAL A 37 -0.71 -2.90 1.75
C VAL A 37 0.02 -1.94 0.81
N GLY A 38 0.64 -2.47 -0.24
CA GLY A 38 1.24 -1.71 -1.32
C GLY A 38 0.98 -2.36 -2.68
N LEU A 39 1.26 -1.64 -3.75
CA LEU A 39 1.23 -2.16 -5.12
C LEU A 39 2.66 -2.31 -5.62
N VAL A 40 3.08 -3.53 -5.87
CA VAL A 40 4.36 -3.85 -6.51
C VAL A 40 4.19 -3.73 -8.02
N VAL A 41 5.05 -2.92 -8.62
CA VAL A 41 5.04 -2.63 -10.05
C VAL A 41 6.45 -2.67 -10.60
N HIS A 42 6.59 -3.26 -11.78
CA HIS A 42 7.82 -3.18 -12.55
C HIS A 42 7.92 -1.81 -13.22
N LYS A 43 9.09 -1.17 -13.19
CA LYS A 43 9.33 0.16 -13.77
C LYS A 43 8.90 0.22 -15.24
N GLY A 44 9.11 -0.85 -16.01
CA GLY A 44 8.69 -0.94 -17.41
C GLY A 44 7.17 -0.84 -17.65
N LEU A 45 6.35 -0.95 -16.60
CA LEU A 45 4.89 -0.77 -16.66
C LEU A 45 4.45 0.66 -16.31
N LEU A 46 5.37 1.53 -15.91
CA LEU A 46 5.10 2.92 -15.58
C LEU A 46 5.29 3.81 -16.80
N ASP A 47 4.48 4.87 -16.90
CA ASP A 47 4.72 5.94 -17.88
C ASP A 47 6.14 6.50 -17.66
N LYS A 48 6.86 6.78 -18.75
CA LYS A 48 8.18 7.41 -18.72
C LYS A 48 8.19 8.68 -17.87
N LYS A 49 7.12 9.49 -17.94
CA LYS A 49 6.99 10.71 -17.11
C LYS A 49 7.04 10.40 -15.62
N ILE A 50 6.39 9.32 -15.19
CA ILE A 50 6.40 8.90 -13.77
C ILE A 50 7.79 8.40 -13.40
N SER A 51 8.39 7.58 -14.25
CA SER A 51 9.75 7.06 -14.02
C SER A 51 10.79 8.18 -13.87
N ASP A 52 10.72 9.19 -14.73
CA ASP A 52 11.62 10.34 -14.71
C ASP A 52 11.35 11.24 -13.50
N LEU A 53 10.08 11.49 -13.17
CA LEU A 53 9.66 12.32 -12.04
C LEU A 53 10.14 11.78 -10.69
N PHE A 54 10.20 10.47 -10.52
CA PHE A 54 10.65 9.80 -9.30
C PHE A 54 12.09 9.29 -9.35
N CYS A 55 12.83 9.61 -10.42
CA CYS A 55 14.20 9.13 -10.64
C CYS A 55 14.33 7.62 -10.39
N LEU A 56 13.40 6.83 -10.92
CA LEU A 56 13.34 5.39 -10.68
C LEU A 56 14.50 4.69 -11.40
N THR A 57 15.44 4.10 -10.67
CA THR A 57 16.61 3.37 -11.20
C THR A 57 16.50 1.85 -11.13
N ASN A 58 15.71 1.30 -10.20
CA ASN A 58 15.54 -0.13 -9.98
C ASN A 58 14.43 -0.73 -10.88
N ASP A 59 14.34 -2.05 -10.93
CA ASP A 59 13.33 -2.74 -11.75
C ASP A 59 11.96 -2.79 -11.07
N PHE A 60 11.93 -3.01 -9.75
CA PHE A 60 10.68 -3.17 -9.01
C PHE A 60 10.52 -2.13 -7.91
N TYR A 61 9.31 -1.58 -7.86
CA TYR A 61 8.92 -0.58 -6.89
C TYR A 61 7.63 -0.95 -6.20
N ILE A 62 7.48 -0.47 -4.98
CA ILE A 62 6.26 -0.52 -4.20
C ILE A 62 5.68 0.89 -4.16
N LEU A 63 4.52 1.05 -4.77
CA LEU A 63 3.65 2.20 -4.55
C LEU A 63 2.87 1.96 -3.26
N GLU A 64 3.06 2.84 -2.29
CA GLU A 64 2.43 2.73 -0.98
C GLU A 64 2.13 4.12 -0.42
N SER A 65 1.20 4.20 0.54
CA SER A 65 1.05 5.40 1.37
C SER A 65 1.53 5.07 2.78
N THR A 66 2.54 5.78 3.29
CA THR A 66 3.14 5.47 4.60
C THR A 66 3.51 6.72 5.42
N LEU A 67 3.84 6.47 6.70
CA LEU A 67 4.47 7.44 7.60
C LEU A 67 6.00 7.47 7.50
N SER A 68 6.59 6.87 6.48
CA SER A 68 7.97 6.40 6.59
C SER A 68 9.07 7.46 6.53
N GLY A 69 8.77 8.74 6.26
CA GLY A 69 9.79 9.78 6.28
C GLY A 69 10.35 10.10 7.68
N VAL A 70 9.86 9.45 8.74
CA VAL A 70 10.52 9.48 10.08
C VAL A 70 11.78 8.60 10.11
N LEU A 71 11.96 7.67 9.16
CA LEU A 71 13.02 6.66 9.20
C LEU A 71 14.30 7.01 8.43
N ASN A 72 14.43 8.21 7.83
CA ASN A 72 15.62 8.61 7.05
C ASN A 72 15.98 7.65 5.88
N ASP A 73 15.04 6.81 5.46
CA ASP A 73 15.24 5.84 4.38
C ASP A 73 15.08 6.52 3.00
N SER A 74 15.71 5.95 1.98
CA SER A 74 15.70 6.36 0.56
C SER A 74 14.29 6.39 -0.05
N VAL A 75 13.51 7.39 0.33
CA VAL A 75 12.17 7.64 -0.19
C VAL A 75 12.29 8.63 -1.36
N ASN A 76 12.02 8.16 -2.57
CA ASN A 76 11.82 9.05 -3.71
C ASN A 76 10.38 9.57 -3.65
N SER A 77 10.18 10.74 -3.05
CA SER A 77 8.94 11.51 -3.12
C SER A 77 9.10 12.62 -4.16
N SER A 78 8.36 12.60 -5.25
CA SER A 78 8.32 13.74 -6.18
C SER A 78 7.31 14.80 -5.73
N CYS A 79 7.64 16.07 -5.97
CA CYS A 79 6.86 17.26 -5.65
C CYS A 79 6.77 17.53 -4.13
N ASP A 80 7.73 18.34 -3.67
CA ASP A 80 7.98 18.71 -2.29
C ASP A 80 8.37 17.54 -1.38
N LYS A 81 9.14 17.85 -0.34
CA LYS A 81 9.62 16.91 0.68
C LYS A 81 8.44 16.40 1.52
N THR A 82 7.51 15.67 0.91
CA THR A 82 6.44 15.00 1.63
C THR A 82 7.03 13.75 2.25
N ILE A 83 7.49 13.91 3.48
CA ILE A 83 7.91 12.86 4.44
C ILE A 83 6.80 11.79 4.63
N PHE A 84 5.59 12.07 4.15
CA PHE A 84 4.36 11.41 4.51
C PHE A 84 3.37 11.39 3.33
N GLY A 85 3.06 10.22 2.78
CA GLY A 85 1.98 10.04 1.81
C GLY A 85 2.23 8.95 0.78
N PRO A 86 1.52 8.99 -0.37
CA PRO A 86 1.82 8.17 -1.53
C PRO A 86 3.25 8.37 -2.01
N GLN A 87 4.01 7.28 -2.11
CA GLN A 87 5.42 7.29 -2.46
C GLN A 87 5.77 6.03 -3.25
N PHE A 88 6.89 6.09 -3.99
CA PHE A 88 7.54 4.91 -4.53
C PHE A 88 8.76 4.57 -3.67
N ARG A 89 8.83 3.32 -3.22
CA ARG A 89 10.01 2.74 -2.59
C ARG A 89 10.52 1.60 -3.45
N SER A 90 11.83 1.46 -3.61
CA SER A 90 12.37 0.28 -4.28
C SER A 90 12.00 -0.98 -3.50
N PHE A 91 11.82 -2.10 -4.20
CA PHE A 91 11.51 -3.36 -3.53
C PHE A 91 12.64 -3.78 -2.59
N ASP A 92 13.91 -3.55 -2.97
CA ASP A 92 15.07 -3.90 -2.14
C ASP A 92 15.13 -3.08 -0.85
N ASP A 93 14.93 -1.76 -0.92
CA ASP A 93 14.87 -0.91 0.28
C ASP A 93 13.69 -1.32 1.17
N PHE A 94 12.57 -1.68 0.56
CA PHE A 94 11.41 -2.18 1.28
C PHE A 94 11.74 -3.45 2.08
N VAL A 95 12.38 -4.44 1.44
CA VAL A 95 12.80 -5.67 2.11
C VAL A 95 13.78 -5.36 3.23
N SER A 96 14.79 -4.53 2.97
CA SER A 96 15.81 -4.12 3.96
C SER A 96 15.21 -3.45 5.20
N VAL A 97 14.18 -2.61 5.03
CA VAL A 97 13.51 -1.97 6.16
C VAL A 97 12.70 -2.97 6.96
N TYR A 98 11.96 -3.87 6.30
CA TYR A 98 11.08 -4.80 7.00
C TYR A 98 11.81 -5.98 7.63
N SER A 99 12.95 -6.41 7.08
CA SER A 99 13.76 -7.49 7.67
C SER A 99 14.36 -7.12 9.03
N LYS A 100 14.57 -5.82 9.31
CA LYS A 100 14.98 -5.33 10.64
C LYS A 100 14.01 -5.71 11.76
N PHE A 101 12.75 -6.02 11.43
CA PHE A 101 11.72 -6.39 12.40
C PHE A 101 11.56 -7.92 12.54
N GLY A 102 12.48 -8.71 11.98
CA GLY A 102 12.47 -10.17 11.98
C GLY A 102 11.70 -10.76 10.80
N ASP A 103 11.29 -12.03 10.91
CA ASP A 103 10.57 -12.75 9.85
C ASP A 103 9.23 -12.09 9.50
N VAL A 104 9.23 -11.18 8.53
CA VAL A 104 8.02 -10.55 8.02
C VAL A 104 7.42 -11.43 6.94
N LYS A 105 6.22 -11.96 7.22
CA LYS A 105 5.43 -12.69 6.24
C LYS A 105 4.64 -11.71 5.39
N ALA A 106 4.97 -11.68 4.10
CA ALA A 106 4.22 -10.91 3.12
C ALA A 106 3.46 -11.83 2.17
N LYS A 107 2.37 -11.32 1.62
CA LYS A 107 1.51 -12.01 0.67
C LYS A 107 1.37 -11.16 -0.59
N LEU A 108 1.82 -11.69 -1.72
CA LEU A 108 1.61 -11.10 -3.02
C LEU A 108 0.35 -11.70 -3.64
N VAL A 109 -0.48 -10.83 -4.18
CA VAL A 109 -1.63 -11.15 -5.01
C VAL A 109 -1.34 -10.65 -6.41
N GLU A 110 -1.11 -11.58 -7.34
CA GLU A 110 -0.90 -11.23 -8.76
C GLU A 110 -2.18 -10.65 -9.37
N MET A 111 -2.01 -9.58 -10.15
CA MET A 111 -3.09 -8.92 -10.88
C MET A 111 -3.01 -9.32 -12.36
N ASP A 112 -4.13 -9.80 -12.90
CA ASP A 112 -4.20 -10.28 -14.29
C ASP A 112 -4.23 -9.18 -15.36
N GLN A 113 -4.45 -7.92 -14.95
CA GLN A 113 -4.58 -6.78 -15.84
C GLN A 113 -3.47 -5.75 -15.57
N SER A 114 -2.92 -5.18 -16.64
CA SER A 114 -2.02 -4.02 -16.56
C SER A 114 -2.82 -2.79 -16.13
N LEU A 115 -2.47 -2.18 -15.00
CA LEU A 115 -3.03 -0.90 -14.58
C LEU A 115 -2.45 0.22 -15.44
N SER A 116 -3.31 1.05 -16.02
CA SER A 116 -2.87 2.36 -16.51
C SER A 116 -2.77 3.28 -15.29
N LEU A 117 -1.58 3.32 -14.69
CA LEU A 117 -1.33 4.09 -13.48
C LEU A 117 -1.28 5.59 -13.80
N ASN A 118 -2.44 6.24 -13.89
CA ASN A 118 -2.52 7.70 -13.89
C ASN A 118 -2.37 8.21 -12.46
N LEU A 119 -1.13 8.31 -12.00
CA LEU A 119 -0.81 8.69 -10.63
C LEU A 119 -0.96 10.18 -10.36
N CYS A 120 -1.09 11.02 -11.39
CA CYS A 120 -1.18 12.48 -11.24
C CYS A 120 -2.29 12.92 -10.27
N ASN A 121 -3.37 12.15 -10.12
CA ASN A 121 -4.47 12.44 -9.19
C ASN A 121 -4.16 12.09 -7.71
N TYR A 122 -3.07 11.37 -7.47
CA TYR A 122 -2.68 10.81 -6.17
C TYR A 122 -1.38 11.43 -5.63
N LEU A 123 -0.49 11.91 -6.51
CA LEU A 123 0.76 12.55 -6.15
C LEU A 123 0.54 13.94 -5.52
N GLY A 124 1.40 14.33 -4.57
CA GLY A 124 1.33 15.60 -3.83
C GLY A 124 0.36 15.63 -2.64
N LYS A 125 -0.33 14.52 -2.35
CA LYS A 125 -1.25 14.40 -1.21
C LYS A 125 -0.52 13.90 0.04
N ARG A 126 -0.92 14.38 1.22
CA ARG A 126 -0.21 14.12 2.49
C ARG A 126 -0.73 12.86 3.18
N TYR A 127 0.07 12.21 4.00
CA TYR A 127 -0.43 11.12 4.85
C TYR A 127 -1.33 11.64 6.00
N ASP A 128 -2.27 10.82 6.48
CA ASP A 128 -2.95 11.13 7.76
C ASP A 128 -2.17 10.65 8.98
N TYR A 129 -1.43 11.56 9.61
CA TYR A 129 -0.59 11.32 10.76
C TYR A 129 -1.31 11.38 12.12
N ASN A 130 -2.63 11.58 12.16
CA ASN A 130 -3.32 11.60 13.45
C ASN A 130 -3.31 10.18 14.05
N VAL A 131 -2.57 10.01 15.16
CA VAL A 131 -2.35 8.72 15.84
C VAL A 131 -3.65 8.03 16.24
N LEU A 132 -4.69 8.81 16.58
CA LEU A 132 -6.04 8.26 16.82
C LEU A 132 -6.69 7.77 15.52
N ASN A 133 -6.50 8.46 14.40
CA ASN A 133 -6.99 8.02 13.08
C ASN A 133 -6.28 6.75 12.60
N LEU A 134 -5.00 6.58 12.95
CA LEU A 134 -4.15 5.44 12.56
C LEU A 134 -4.51 4.14 13.27
N THR A 135 -4.88 4.21 14.55
CA THR A 135 -5.42 3.04 15.29
C THR A 135 -6.89 2.78 14.92
N MET A 136 -7.60 3.80 14.44
CA MET A 136 -9.01 3.75 14.06
C MET A 136 -9.28 3.53 12.56
N ILE A 137 -8.30 3.05 11.77
CA ILE A 137 -8.50 2.61 10.37
C ILE A 137 -9.59 1.51 10.26
N HIS A 138 -9.92 0.87 11.38
CA HIS A 138 -11.00 -0.12 11.50
C HIS A 138 -12.35 0.44 11.98
N VAL A 139 -12.45 1.75 12.18
CA VAL A 139 -13.68 2.41 12.59
C VAL A 139 -14.39 2.98 11.36
N PRO A 140 -15.67 2.65 11.12
CA PRO A 140 -16.42 3.17 9.98
C PRO A 140 -16.69 4.70 10.02
N TYR A 141 -16.01 5.47 10.87
CA TYR A 141 -16.48 6.75 11.39
C TYR A 141 -15.43 7.85 11.62
N ILE A 142 -14.26 7.80 10.99
CA ILE A 142 -13.39 8.99 10.99
C ILE A 142 -13.44 9.69 9.64
N TYR A 143 -14.02 10.87 9.67
CA TYR A 143 -14.05 11.84 8.59
C TYR A 143 -12.63 12.33 8.29
N TYR A 144 -12.07 11.89 7.16
CA TYR A 144 -10.83 12.44 6.62
C TYR A 144 -11.12 13.73 5.86
N LYS A 145 -10.40 14.82 6.20
CA LYS A 145 -10.22 15.97 5.30
C LYS A 145 -9.67 15.46 3.95
N ASN A 146 -10.06 16.11 2.86
CA ASN A 146 -10.03 15.57 1.49
C ASN A 146 -8.65 15.17 0.90
N ASP A 147 -7.55 15.42 1.60
CA ASP A 147 -6.20 15.34 1.01
C ASP A 147 -5.29 14.27 1.63
N LYS A 148 -5.86 13.24 2.28
CA LYS A 148 -5.09 12.22 2.99
C LYS A 148 -5.49 10.79 2.62
N TYR A 149 -4.49 9.94 2.36
CA TYR A 149 -4.65 8.51 2.03
C TYR A 149 -3.92 7.61 3.03
N PHE A 150 -4.59 6.57 3.52
CA PHE A 150 -3.89 5.38 4.04
C PHE A 150 -3.47 4.46 2.91
N CYS A 151 -2.62 3.49 3.25
CA CYS A 151 -2.16 2.46 2.34
C CYS A 151 -3.31 1.75 1.62
N SER A 152 -4.33 1.26 2.35
CA SER A 152 -5.46 0.56 1.74
C SER A 152 -6.43 1.47 0.98
N ASP A 153 -6.56 2.73 1.38
CA ASP A 153 -7.38 3.71 0.65
C ASP A 153 -6.75 4.04 -0.71
N LEU A 154 -5.44 4.29 -0.74
CA LEU A 154 -4.69 4.54 -1.97
C LEU A 154 -4.84 3.36 -2.95
N ILE A 155 -4.52 2.14 -2.49
CA ILE A 155 -4.56 0.97 -3.37
C ILE A 155 -5.99 0.67 -3.81
N THR A 156 -6.99 0.77 -2.92
CA THR A 156 -8.39 0.55 -3.30
C THR A 156 -8.86 1.57 -4.34
N SER A 157 -8.49 2.85 -4.17
CA SER A 157 -8.86 3.91 -5.12
C SER A 157 -8.26 3.66 -6.50
N LEU A 158 -6.97 3.30 -6.57
CA LEU A 158 -6.31 2.95 -7.83
C LEU A 158 -6.99 1.77 -8.54
N LEU A 159 -7.34 0.73 -7.78
CA LEU A 159 -8.01 -0.44 -8.33
C LEU A 159 -9.43 -0.12 -8.81
N LYS A 160 -10.14 0.80 -8.14
CA LYS A 160 -11.47 1.26 -8.57
C LYS A 160 -11.41 2.06 -9.86
N ASP A 161 -10.46 2.99 -9.97
CA ASP A 161 -10.31 3.83 -11.14
C ASP A 161 -10.00 3.01 -12.39
N ASN A 162 -9.36 1.85 -12.21
CA ASN A 162 -9.05 0.90 -13.28
C ASN A 162 -10.11 -0.20 -13.44
N GLY A 163 -11.26 -0.10 -12.76
CA GLY A 163 -12.37 -1.04 -12.91
C GLY A 163 -12.12 -2.44 -12.33
N MET A 164 -11.07 -2.63 -11.54
CA MET A 164 -10.74 -3.91 -10.90
C MET A 164 -11.56 -4.13 -9.63
N VAL A 165 -11.99 -3.05 -8.98
CA VAL A 165 -12.85 -3.11 -7.79
C VAL A 165 -14.12 -2.31 -8.08
N ASP A 166 -15.26 -2.76 -7.52
CA ASP A 166 -16.56 -2.09 -7.69
C ASP A 166 -16.45 -0.59 -7.36
N LYS A 167 -16.90 0.26 -8.30
CA LYS A 167 -16.87 1.72 -8.19
C LYS A 167 -17.65 2.24 -6.98
N ASN A 168 -18.61 1.47 -6.47
CA ASN A 168 -19.42 1.81 -5.30
C ASN A 168 -18.72 1.54 -3.96
N ILE A 169 -17.58 0.84 -3.96
CA ILE A 169 -16.84 0.58 -2.73
C ILE A 169 -16.24 1.89 -2.22
N ASN A 170 -16.55 2.26 -0.98
CA ASN A 170 -15.91 3.40 -0.33
C ASN A 170 -14.50 3.01 0.15
N SER A 171 -13.47 3.47 -0.56
CA SER A 171 -12.05 3.16 -0.30
C SER A 171 -11.58 3.57 1.09
N LYS A 172 -12.10 4.68 1.62
CA LYS A 172 -11.84 5.16 3.00
C LYS A 172 -12.36 4.19 4.08
N LYS A 173 -13.23 3.25 3.72
CA LYS A 173 -13.79 2.21 4.62
C LYS A 173 -13.25 0.81 4.29
N VAL A 174 -12.12 0.73 3.61
CA VAL A 174 -11.45 -0.54 3.27
C VAL A 174 -10.13 -0.62 4.01
N SER A 175 -10.02 -1.58 4.94
CA SER A 175 -8.76 -1.94 5.56
C SER A 175 -7.97 -2.94 4.70
N PRO A 176 -6.67 -3.17 4.96
CA PRO A 176 -5.88 -4.14 4.23
C PRO A 176 -6.52 -5.54 4.16
N ASN A 177 -7.09 -6.03 5.28
CA ASN A 177 -7.75 -7.35 5.28
C ASN A 177 -9.05 -7.36 4.48
N LYS A 178 -9.81 -6.28 4.51
CA LYS A 178 -11.03 -6.16 3.70
C LYS A 178 -10.68 -6.12 2.22
N LEU A 179 -9.62 -5.38 1.84
CA LEU A 179 -9.13 -5.36 0.46
C LEU A 179 -8.67 -6.75 0.01
N TYR A 180 -7.90 -7.47 0.83
CA TYR A 180 -7.49 -8.84 0.52
C TYR A 180 -8.69 -9.77 0.25
N LYS A 181 -9.72 -9.70 1.10
CA LYS A 181 -10.96 -10.48 0.93
C LYS A 181 -11.71 -10.07 -0.36
N LEU A 182 -11.74 -8.79 -0.69
CA LEU A 182 -12.37 -8.28 -1.92
C LEU A 182 -11.66 -8.83 -3.17
N LEU A 183 -10.33 -8.76 -3.22
CA LEU A 183 -9.53 -9.28 -4.34
C LEU A 183 -9.77 -10.78 -4.54
N LYS A 184 -9.76 -11.55 -3.45
CA LYS A 184 -10.10 -12.99 -3.50
C LYS A 184 -11.49 -13.27 -4.05
N LYS A 185 -12.50 -12.54 -3.56
CA LYS A 185 -13.90 -12.75 -3.96
C LYS A 185 -14.11 -12.48 -5.44
N ASN A 186 -13.44 -11.46 -5.98
CA ASN A 186 -13.56 -11.07 -7.38
C ASN A 186 -12.73 -11.94 -8.34
N LYS A 187 -12.07 -13.00 -7.85
CA LYS A 187 -11.17 -13.88 -8.62
C LYS A 187 -10.10 -13.13 -9.41
N LEU A 188 -9.72 -11.93 -8.95
CA LEU A 188 -8.65 -11.12 -9.54
C LEU A 188 -7.26 -11.63 -9.18
N THR A 189 -7.21 -12.82 -8.56
CA THR A 189 -6.02 -13.42 -7.98
C THR A 189 -5.73 -14.69 -8.75
N SER A 190 -4.74 -14.65 -9.65
CA SER A 190 -4.27 -15.83 -10.37
C SER A 190 -3.26 -16.63 -9.54
N LYS A 191 -2.52 -15.94 -8.65
CA LYS A 191 -1.48 -16.55 -7.83
C LYS A 191 -1.29 -15.84 -6.50
N GLU A 192 -1.06 -16.64 -5.48
CA GLU A 192 -0.72 -16.20 -4.13
C GLU A 192 0.69 -16.64 -3.79
N ILE A 193 1.59 -15.67 -3.55
CA ILE A 193 2.98 -15.96 -3.17
C ILE A 193 3.20 -15.48 -1.75
N THR A 194 3.71 -16.36 -0.89
CA THR A 194 4.17 -15.98 0.44
C THR A 194 5.66 -15.70 0.39
N LEU A 195 6.05 -14.50 0.81
CA LEU A 195 7.44 -14.11 0.96
C LEU A 195 7.82 -14.12 2.44
N CYS A 196 9.00 -14.64 2.74
CA CYS A 196 9.70 -14.38 3.99
C CYS A 196 10.73 -13.30 3.68
N LEU A 197 10.60 -12.14 4.33
CA LEU A 197 11.57 -11.06 4.21
C LEU A 197 12.59 -11.23 5.32
N ASN A 198 13.82 -11.57 4.94
CA ASN A 198 14.97 -11.81 5.83
C ASN A 198 16.09 -10.81 5.52
#